data_AF-A0A7C3D078-F1
#
_entry.id   AF-A0A7C3D078-F1
#
_cell.length_a   1.000
_cell.length_b   1.000
_cell.length_c   1.000
_cell.angle_alpha   90.00
_cell.angle_beta   90.00
_cell.angle_gamma   90.00
#
_symmetry.space_group_name_H-M   'P 1'
#
loop_
_entity.id
_entity.type
_entity.pdbx_description
1 polymer ?
#
loop_
_entity_poly.entity_id
_entity_poly.type
_entity_poly.pdbx_seq_one_letter_code
_entity_poly.pdbx_strand_id
1 'polypeptide(L)'
;LVDYDKCIGCKYCSWACPYGAREIDEKQKVMKKCTLCVDRIYDESLPEAERKPACVLACPTSARLFGDVHDPESEVSVAIREQGGYPLMPEWGTQPSNHYLPRRKTKMKIHKDELVRVDNPLKKEGHLPKVDENESFLEDSASW
;
A
#
# COMPACT_ATOMS: atom_id res chain seq x y z
N LEU A 1 -8.25 14.86 13.71
CA LEU A 1 -6.80 15.19 13.70
C LEU A 1 -6.21 14.99 15.11
N VAL A 2 -4.91 15.16 15.31
CA VAL A 2 -4.34 15.32 16.66
C VAL A 2 -4.16 16.82 16.89
N ASP A 3 -4.68 17.32 18.00
CA ASP A 3 -4.44 18.69 18.47
C ASP A 3 -3.13 18.71 19.26
N TYR A 4 -2.13 19.43 18.77
CA TYR A 4 -0.78 19.40 19.35
C TYR A 4 -0.69 20.18 20.67
N ASP A 5 -1.53 21.21 20.87
CA ASP A 5 -1.54 22.00 22.11
C ASP A 5 -2.17 21.22 23.26
N LYS A 6 -3.07 20.27 22.94
CA LYS A 6 -3.71 19.38 23.91
C LYS A 6 -3.00 18.04 24.08
N CYS A 7 -2.05 17.70 23.21
CA CYS A 7 -1.40 16.40 23.23
C CYS A 7 -0.36 16.32 24.35
N ILE A 8 -0.57 15.44 25.33
CA ILE A 8 0.37 15.22 26.45
C ILE A 8 1.38 14.09 26.19
N GLY A 9 1.42 13.52 24.98
CA GLY A 9 2.41 12.50 24.61
C GLY A 9 2.25 11.13 25.30
N CYS A 10 1.09 10.81 25.90
CA CYS A 10 0.88 9.57 26.67
C CYS A 10 0.89 8.26 25.85
N LYS A 11 0.96 8.33 24.51
CA LYS A 11 0.97 7.18 23.57
C LYS A 11 -0.26 6.26 23.60
N TYR A 12 -1.26 6.52 24.44
CA TYR A 12 -2.46 5.67 24.54
C TYR A 12 -3.23 5.55 23.21
N CYS A 13 -3.27 6.62 22.43
CA CYS A 13 -3.89 6.58 21.10
C CYS A 13 -3.13 5.71 20.08
N SER A 14 -1.81 5.52 20.25
CA SER A 14 -1.02 4.59 19.42
C SER A 14 -1.39 3.16 19.77
N TRP A 15 -1.44 2.85 21.07
CA TRP A 15 -1.85 1.54 21.57
C TRP A 15 -3.29 1.15 21.16
N ALA A 16 -4.22 2.12 21.19
CA ALA A 16 -5.61 1.89 20.81
C ALA A 16 -5.83 1.73 19.29
N CYS A 17 -4.88 2.13 18.44
CA CYS A 17 -5.06 2.11 16.99
C CYS A 17 -4.68 0.73 16.43
N PRO A 18 -5.64 -0.05 15.88
CA PRO A 18 -5.35 -1.40 15.38
C PRO A 18 -4.40 -1.39 14.17
N TYR A 19 -4.29 -0.25 13.49
CA TYR A 19 -3.45 -0.06 12.31
C TYR A 19 -2.01 0.36 12.62
N GLY A 20 -1.67 0.64 13.90
CA GLY A 20 -0.37 1.21 14.25
C GLY A 20 -0.09 2.57 13.61
N ALA A 21 -1.12 3.29 13.14
CA ALA A 21 -0.97 4.47 12.28
C ALA A 21 -0.65 5.78 13.03
N ARG A 22 -0.23 5.71 14.29
CA ARG A 22 0.07 6.87 15.16
C ARG A 22 1.41 6.68 15.84
N GLU A 23 2.28 7.66 15.69
CA GLU A 23 3.66 7.63 16.16
C GLU A 23 3.95 8.87 17.02
N ILE A 24 4.88 8.76 17.97
CA ILE A 24 5.32 9.89 18.78
C ILE A 24 6.41 10.65 18.03
N ASP A 25 6.31 11.98 17.99
CA ASP A 25 7.45 12.81 17.65
C ASP A 25 8.36 12.93 18.87
N GLU A 26 9.55 12.33 18.82
CA GLU A 26 10.46 12.31 19.98
C GLU A 26 11.06 13.69 20.31
N LYS A 27 11.01 14.67 19.41
CA LYS A 27 11.49 16.03 19.66
C LYS A 27 10.39 16.88 20.29
N GLN A 28 9.20 16.88 19.67
CA GLN A 28 8.07 17.70 20.11
C GLN A 28 7.26 17.05 21.25
N LYS A 29 7.46 15.75 21.51
CA LYS A 29 6.73 14.94 22.48
C LYS A 29 5.20 14.91 22.25
N VAL A 30 4.76 15.11 21.02
CA VAL A 30 3.36 15.03 20.59
C VAL A 30 3.14 13.88 19.61
N MET A 31 1.92 13.36 19.56
CA MET A 31 1.56 12.28 18.63
C MET A 31 1.32 12.82 17.23
N LYS A 32 1.87 12.15 16.22
CA LYS A 32 1.67 12.41 14.80
C LYS A 32 1.00 11.23 14.10
N LYS A 33 0.34 11.53 13.00
CA LYS A 33 -0.25 10.54 12.09
C LYS A 33 -0.40 11.14 10.69
N CYS A 34 -0.64 10.31 9.69
CA CYS A 34 -1.06 10.79 8.37
C CYS A 34 -2.34 11.64 8.51
N THR A 35 -2.32 12.88 8.04
CA THR A 35 -3.46 13.81 8.06
C THR A 35 -4.21 13.86 6.73
N LEU A 36 -3.88 12.96 5.79
CA LEU A 36 -4.29 13.05 4.38
C LEU A 36 -3.87 14.38 3.73
N CYS A 37 -2.74 14.94 4.16
CA CYS A 37 -2.23 16.24 3.71
C CYS A 37 -3.31 17.33 3.79
N VAL A 38 -4.02 17.40 4.92
CA VAL A 38 -5.09 18.38 5.19
C VAL A 38 -4.66 19.82 4.87
N ASP A 39 -3.40 20.13 5.14
CA ASP A 39 -2.74 21.40 4.85
C ASP A 39 -2.64 21.69 3.35
N ARG A 40 -2.50 20.66 2.51
CA ARG A 40 -2.38 20.78 1.05
C ARG A 40 -3.72 20.73 0.33
N ILE A 41 -4.65 19.89 0.78
CA ILE A 41 -5.95 19.71 0.11
C ILE A 41 -6.85 20.95 0.24
N TYR A 42 -6.69 21.72 1.32
CA TYR A 42 -7.46 22.94 1.58
C TYR A 42 -6.68 24.22 1.24
N ASP A 43 -5.48 24.12 0.68
CA ASP A 43 -4.70 25.29 0.28
C ASP A 43 -5.21 25.85 -1.05
N GLU A 44 -5.93 26.98 -0.99
CA GLU A 44 -6.47 27.64 -2.16
C GLU A 44 -5.42 28.29 -3.07
N SER A 45 -4.20 28.49 -2.58
CA SER A 45 -3.09 29.03 -3.38
C SER A 45 -2.55 28.03 -4.41
N LEU A 46 -2.79 26.73 -4.19
CA LEU A 46 -2.42 25.68 -5.13
C LEU A 46 -3.50 25.51 -6.21
N PRO A 47 -3.11 25.18 -7.46
CA PRO A 47 -4.06 24.74 -8.48
C PRO A 47 -4.85 23.52 -7.99
N GLU A 48 -6.13 23.43 -8.35
CA GLU A 48 -7.01 22.33 -7.91
C GLU A 48 -6.44 20.93 -8.22
N ALA A 49 -5.82 20.77 -9.40
CA ALA A 49 -5.16 19.53 -9.80
C ALA A 49 -4.03 19.09 -8.84
N GLU A 50 -3.42 20.04 -8.14
CA GLU A 50 -2.31 19.82 -7.20
C GLU A 50 -2.75 19.70 -5.74
N ARG A 51 -4.02 19.98 -5.41
CA ARG A 51 -4.63 19.84 -4.08
C ARG A 51 -4.93 18.37 -3.73
N LYS A 52 -3.90 17.53 -3.87
CA LYS A 52 -3.93 16.09 -3.59
C LYS A 52 -2.84 15.74 -2.58
N PRO A 53 -2.98 14.65 -1.82
CA PRO A 53 -1.95 14.20 -0.89
C PRO A 53 -0.59 13.98 -1.56
N ALA A 54 0.48 14.34 -0.87
CA ALA A 54 1.84 14.21 -1.39
C ALA A 54 2.17 12.75 -1.80
N CYS A 55 1.65 11.77 -1.06
CA CYS A 55 1.86 10.36 -1.37
C CYS A 55 1.15 9.89 -2.65
N VAL A 56 0.09 10.59 -3.07
CA VAL A 56 -0.65 10.32 -4.33
C VAL A 56 0.12 10.92 -5.50
N LEU A 57 0.53 12.19 -5.38
CA LEU A 57 1.32 12.88 -6.41
C LEU A 57 2.69 12.22 -6.63
N ALA A 58 3.33 11.75 -5.56
CA ALA A 58 4.65 11.11 -5.66
C ALA A 58 4.61 9.70 -6.25
N CYS A 59 3.44 9.09 -6.44
CA CYS A 59 3.35 7.70 -6.90
C CYS A 59 3.50 7.60 -8.43
N PRO A 60 4.61 7.05 -8.96
CA PRO A 60 4.83 7.01 -10.41
C PRO A 60 3.92 6.01 -11.13
N THR A 61 3.42 5.00 -10.41
CA THR A 61 2.55 3.95 -10.95
C THR A 61 1.07 4.21 -10.73
N SER A 62 0.70 5.37 -10.15
CA SER A 62 -0.68 5.71 -9.79
C SER A 62 -1.37 4.64 -8.93
N ALA A 63 -0.62 3.99 -8.03
CA ALA A 63 -1.15 2.97 -7.12
C ALA A 63 -2.07 3.54 -6.04
N ARG A 64 -2.07 4.86 -5.83
CA ARG A 64 -2.91 5.55 -4.84
C ARG A 64 -3.87 6.48 -5.57
N LEU A 65 -5.15 6.29 -5.31
CA LEU A 65 -6.23 7.17 -5.77
C LEU A 65 -6.70 8.04 -4.60
N PHE A 66 -7.17 9.25 -4.87
CA PHE A 66 -7.67 10.18 -3.86
C PHE A 66 -8.94 10.88 -4.34
N GLY A 67 -9.94 10.95 -3.47
CA GLY A 67 -11.26 11.49 -3.74
C GLY A 67 -12.20 11.25 -2.56
N ASP A 68 -13.42 11.76 -2.66
CA ASP A 68 -14.45 11.56 -1.63
C ASP A 68 -15.08 10.17 -1.77
N VAL A 69 -14.97 9.35 -0.73
CA VAL A 69 -15.55 7.99 -0.70
C VAL A 69 -17.07 8.00 -0.50
N HIS A 70 -17.65 9.14 -0.13
CA HIS A 70 -19.09 9.31 0.02
C HIS A 70 -19.77 9.81 -1.26
N ASP A 71 -19.01 10.36 -2.20
CA ASP A 71 -19.50 10.69 -3.54
C ASP A 71 -19.44 9.44 -4.44
N PRO A 72 -20.58 8.88 -4.90
CA PRO A 72 -20.61 7.66 -5.70
C PRO A 72 -19.98 7.80 -7.09
N GLU A 73 -19.82 9.03 -7.58
CA GLU A 73 -19.24 9.36 -8.89
C GLU A 73 -17.75 9.72 -8.81
N SER A 74 -17.17 9.77 -7.60
CA SER A 74 -15.74 10.03 -7.45
C SER A 74 -14.89 8.88 -8.00
N GLU A 75 -13.69 9.22 -8.51
CA GLU A 75 -12.74 8.23 -9.05
C GLU A 75 -12.46 7.08 -8.05
N VAL A 76 -12.37 7.40 -6.76
CA VAL A 76 -12.13 6.42 -5.70
C VAL A 76 -13.34 5.53 -5.47
N SER A 77 -14.55 6.09 -5.41
CA SER A 77 -15.78 5.31 -5.22
C SER A 77 -16.05 4.37 -6.38
N VAL A 78 -15.83 4.84 -7.62
CA VAL A 78 -15.90 4.02 -8.84
C VAL A 78 -14.87 2.89 -8.77
N ALA A 79 -13.61 3.19 -8.44
CA ALA A 79 -12.57 2.17 -8.35
C ALA A 79 -12.86 1.11 -7.27
N ILE A 80 -13.37 1.51 -6.11
CA ILE A 80 -13.76 0.57 -5.04
C ILE A 80 -14.90 -0.33 -5.52
N ARG A 81 -15.95 0.24 -6.10
CA ARG A 81 -17.13 -0.49 -6.57
C ARG A 81 -16.80 -1.47 -7.68
N GLU A 82 -16.02 -1.04 -8.68
CA GLU A 82 -15.78 -1.81 -9.89
C GLU A 82 -14.64 -2.82 -9.77
N GLN A 83 -13.65 -2.55 -8.91
CA GLN A 83 -12.45 -3.39 -8.79
C GLN A 83 -12.47 -4.29 -7.54
N GLY A 84 -13.56 -4.29 -6.77
CA GLY A 84 -13.71 -5.10 -5.56
C GLY A 84 -12.87 -4.59 -4.39
N GLY A 85 -12.86 -3.26 -4.19
CA GLY A 85 -12.15 -2.63 -3.08
C GLY A 85 -12.68 -3.07 -1.72
N TYR A 86 -11.79 -3.21 -0.75
CA TYR A 86 -12.12 -3.69 0.60
C TYR A 86 -11.40 -2.87 1.67
N PRO A 87 -12.00 -2.71 2.86
CA PRO A 87 -11.36 -2.04 3.99
C PRO A 87 -10.27 -2.92 4.60
N LEU A 88 -9.26 -2.31 5.21
CA LEU A 88 -8.23 -3.04 5.95
C LEU A 88 -8.75 -3.49 7.31
N MET A 89 -8.60 -4.79 7.60
CA MET A 89 -8.98 -5.43 8.86
C MET A 89 -10.42 -5.06 9.31
N PRO A 90 -11.45 -5.45 8.53
CA PRO A 90 -12.85 -5.13 8.83
C PRO A 90 -13.33 -5.62 10.21
N GLU A 91 -12.71 -6.66 10.76
CA GLU A 91 -13.03 -7.26 12.06
C GLU A 91 -12.96 -6.28 13.23
N TRP A 92 -12.19 -5.18 13.11
CA TRP A 92 -12.10 -4.15 14.16
C TRP A 92 -13.25 -3.14 14.15
N GLY A 93 -14.14 -3.17 13.15
CA GLY A 93 -15.33 -2.32 13.10
C GLY A 93 -15.08 -0.81 13.01
N THR A 94 -13.85 -0.38 12.71
CA THR A 94 -13.46 1.04 12.75
C THR A 94 -13.88 1.86 11.52
N GLN A 95 -14.45 1.22 10.49
CA GLN A 95 -14.92 1.83 9.24
C GLN A 95 -13.87 2.79 8.62
N PRO A 96 -12.67 2.28 8.26
CA PRO A 96 -11.60 3.12 7.73
C PRO A 96 -11.98 3.71 6.37
N SER A 97 -11.63 4.98 6.13
CA SER A 97 -11.85 5.64 4.83
C SER A 97 -10.96 5.07 3.71
N ASN A 98 -9.77 4.55 4.06
CA ASN A 98 -8.85 3.97 3.09
C ASN A 98 -9.29 2.55 2.70
N HIS A 99 -9.37 2.30 1.40
CA HIS A 99 -9.71 1.01 0.82
C HIS A 99 -8.54 0.48 -0.01
N TYR A 100 -8.41 -0.84 -0.03
CA TYR A 100 -7.40 -1.54 -0.81
C TYR A 100 -8.04 -2.22 -2.00
N LEU A 101 -7.36 -2.19 -3.15
CA LEU A 101 -7.79 -2.90 -4.33
C LEU A 101 -7.10 -4.27 -4.38
N PRO A 102 -7.79 -5.34 -4.78
CA PRO A 102 -7.21 -6.67 -4.88
C PRO A 102 -6.10 -6.68 -5.94
N ARG A 103 -5.04 -7.45 -5.66
CA ARG A 103 -3.94 -7.62 -6.61
C ARG A 103 -4.45 -8.29 -7.87
N ARG A 104 -4.33 -7.61 -9.02
CA ARG A 104 -4.55 -8.24 -10.33
C ARG A 104 -3.40 -9.21 -10.62
N LYS A 105 -3.71 -10.48 -10.88
CA LYS A 105 -2.70 -11.47 -11.31
C LYS A 105 -2.30 -11.18 -12.75
N THR A 106 -1.12 -10.59 -12.95
CA THR A 106 -0.53 -10.45 -14.28
C THR A 106 -0.08 -11.82 -14.77
N LYS A 107 -0.63 -12.29 -15.89
CA LYS A 107 -0.11 -13.46 -16.58
C LYS A 107 1.04 -13.01 -17.48
N MET A 108 2.27 -13.38 -17.12
CA MET A 108 3.42 -13.21 -18.00
C MET A 108 3.44 -14.36 -18.99
N LYS A 109 3.49 -14.06 -20.29
CA LYS A 109 3.81 -15.06 -21.31
C LYS A 109 5.32 -15.08 -21.44
N ILE A 110 5.94 -16.17 -21.00
CA ILE A 110 7.37 -16.38 -21.17
C ILE A 110 7.57 -17.01 -22.55
N HIS A 111 8.36 -16.38 -23.41
CA HIS A 111 8.72 -16.97 -24.69
C HIS A 111 9.89 -17.95 -24.53
N LYS A 112 9.99 -18.98 -25.38
CA LYS A 112 10.99 -20.06 -25.22
C LYS A 112 12.43 -19.54 -25.29
N ASP A 113 12.65 -18.48 -26.05
CA ASP A 113 13.92 -17.75 -26.19
C ASP A 113 14.29 -16.97 -24.93
N GLU A 114 13.32 -16.53 -24.13
CA GLU A 114 13.54 -15.86 -22.84
C GLU A 114 13.92 -16.83 -21.71
N LEU A 115 13.68 -18.14 -21.90
CA LEU A 115 14.13 -19.19 -20.98
C LEU A 115 15.64 -19.41 -21.03
N VAL A 116 16.28 -18.97 -22.11
CA VAL A 116 17.72 -19.10 -22.29
C VAL A 116 18.34 -17.76 -21.93
N ARG A 117 19.09 -17.71 -20.84
CA ARG A 117 19.94 -16.54 -20.53
C ARG A 117 20.90 -16.34 -21.70
N VAL A 118 20.69 -15.28 -22.48
CA VAL A 118 21.67 -14.79 -23.46
C VAL A 118 22.86 -14.29 -22.66
N ASP A 119 23.90 -15.12 -22.63
CA ASP A 119 25.25 -14.85 -22.13
C ASP A 119 25.34 -14.27 -20.71
N ASN A 120 25.44 -15.14 -19.71
CA ASN A 120 26.04 -14.76 -18.42
C ASN A 120 27.54 -14.48 -18.67
N PRO A 121 28.00 -13.21 -18.61
CA PRO A 121 29.39 -12.87 -18.95
C PRO A 121 30.41 -13.45 -17.97
N LEU A 122 29.96 -14.03 -16.84
CA LEU A 122 30.82 -14.60 -15.82
C LEU A 122 30.85 -16.13 -15.79
N LYS A 123 30.07 -16.86 -16.61
CA LYS A 123 29.96 -18.35 -16.60
C LYS A 123 30.21 -18.99 -15.21
N LYS A 124 29.59 -18.42 -14.16
CA LYS A 124 29.96 -18.71 -12.77
C LYS A 124 29.09 -19.75 -12.08
N GLU A 125 28.11 -20.31 -12.78
CA GLU A 125 27.26 -21.37 -12.24
C GLU A 125 27.55 -22.65 -13.01
N GLY A 126 28.29 -23.55 -12.36
CA GLY A 126 28.48 -24.93 -12.82
C GLY A 126 27.13 -25.65 -12.94
N HIS A 127 27.14 -26.82 -13.56
CA HIS A 127 25.94 -27.64 -13.75
C HIS A 127 25.22 -27.85 -12.41
N LEU A 128 24.13 -27.13 -12.19
CA LEU A 128 23.17 -27.48 -11.15
C LEU A 128 22.67 -28.90 -11.46
N PRO A 129 22.54 -29.78 -10.46
CA PRO A 129 21.94 -31.09 -10.69
C PRO A 129 20.53 -30.89 -11.26
N LYS A 130 20.23 -31.59 -12.37
CA LYS A 130 18.88 -31.60 -12.94
C LYS A 130 17.93 -32.17 -11.89
N VAL A 131 16.84 -31.45 -11.62
CA VAL A 131 15.75 -31.95 -10.77
C VAL A 131 15.15 -33.18 -11.47
N ASP A 132 15.01 -34.29 -10.74
CA ASP A 132 14.41 -35.52 -11.26
C ASP A 132 12.90 -35.30 -11.48
N GLU A 133 12.41 -35.64 -12.67
CA GLU A 133 11.01 -35.42 -13.06
C GLU A 133 10.02 -36.27 -12.23
N ASN A 134 10.51 -37.25 -11.46
CA ASN A 134 9.70 -38.14 -10.62
C ASN A 134 9.68 -37.78 -9.12
N GLU A 135 10.34 -36.70 -8.68
CA GLU A 135 10.31 -36.32 -7.27
C GLU A 135 9.11 -35.40 -7.01
N SER A 136 8.11 -35.89 -6.27
CA SER A 136 6.96 -35.08 -5.85
C SER A 136 7.45 -33.97 -4.92
N PHE A 137 7.55 -32.74 -5.44
CA PHE A 137 7.93 -31.55 -4.69
C PHE A 137 6.83 -31.25 -3.67
N LEU A 138 7.03 -31.78 -2.46
CA LEU A 138 6.13 -31.81 -1.32
C LEU A 138 5.37 -30.49 -1.10
N GLU A 139 4.06 -30.63 -0.79
CA GLU A 139 3.09 -29.61 -0.39
C GLU A 139 3.42 -28.88 0.94
N ASP A 140 4.65 -28.97 1.46
CA ASP A 140 4.99 -28.60 2.84
C ASP A 140 5.52 -27.17 3.04
N SER A 141 5.49 -26.30 2.02
CA SER A 141 5.96 -24.91 2.15
C SER A 141 4.86 -23.87 2.34
N ALA A 142 3.59 -24.28 2.38
CA ALA A 142 2.45 -23.38 2.53
C ALA A 142 1.82 -23.38 3.94
N SER A 143 2.62 -23.65 4.98
CA SER A 143 2.21 -23.49 6.39
C SER A 143 3.00 -22.40 7.10
N TRP A 144 2.80 -21.15 6.71
CA TRP A 144 3.05 -19.97 7.55
C TRP A 144 2.01 -18.89 7.26
#